data_AF-A0A140GWQ8-F1
#
_entry.id   AF-A0A140GWQ8-F1
#
_cell.length_a   1.000
_cell.length_b   1.000
_cell.length_c   1.000
_cell.angle_alpha   90.00
_cell.angle_beta   90.00
_cell.angle_gamma   90.00
#
_symmetry.space_group_name_H-M   'P 1'
#
loop_
_entity.id
_entity.type
_entity.pdbx_description
1 polymer ?
#
loop_
_entity_poly.entity_id
_entity_poly.type
_entity_poly.pdbx_seq_one_letter_code
_entity_poly.pdbx_strand_id
1 'polypeptide(L)'
;MIVGEFCAIYSEVVTARLAQAGDGSWQAFIMPVVVMCFAGLCLLGAYWLGYRAVGDIWVVTVVSVTSLLLLEPVVIWGLFQEFPGRGALIGFCLGALGMLATVLL
;
A
#
# COMPACT_ATOMS: atom_id res chain seq x y z
N MET A 1 2.56 -8.94 6.14
CA MET A 1 2.24 -8.31 4.85
C MET A 1 1.35 -7.11 5.09
N ILE A 2 0.06 -7.31 5.41
CA ILE A 2 -0.94 -6.27 5.70
C ILE A 2 -0.42 -5.13 6.58
N VAL A 3 0.19 -5.42 7.73
CA VAL A 3 0.73 -4.37 8.63
C VAL A 3 1.80 -3.53 7.96
N GLY A 4 2.72 -4.16 7.22
CA GLY A 4 3.78 -3.45 6.51
C GLY A 4 3.21 -2.58 5.38
N GLU A 5 2.27 -3.12 4.60
CA GLU A 5 1.62 -2.37 3.52
C GLU A 5 0.79 -1.20 4.06
N PHE A 6 0.01 -1.42 5.12
CA PHE A 6 -0.75 -0.35 5.77
C PHE A 6 0.18 0.76 6.27
N CYS A 7 1.28 0.43 6.95
CA CYS A 7 2.24 1.42 7.39
C CYS A 7 2.91 2.16 6.22
N ALA A 8 3.27 1.45 5.14
CA ALA A 8 3.85 2.06 3.95
C ALA A 8 2.89 3.06 3.29
N ILE A 9 1.67 2.61 2.98
CA ILE A 9 0.64 3.45 2.38
C ILE A 9 0.31 4.63 3.30
N TYR A 10 0.15 4.41 4.61
CA TYR A 10 -0.11 5.49 5.56
C TYR A 10 0.99 6.56 5.51
N SER A 11 2.26 6.16 5.49
CA SER A 11 3.38 7.10 5.36
C SER A 11 3.33 7.91 4.06
N GLU A 12 3.04 7.26 2.93
CA GLU A 12 2.92 7.92 1.62
C GLU A 12 1.76 8.93 1.60
N VAL A 13 0.59 8.50 2.05
CA VAL A 13 -0.64 9.31 2.05
C VAL A 13 -0.56 10.48 3.04
N VAL A 14 0.03 10.28 4.22
CA VAL A 14 0.29 11.38 5.18
C VAL A 14 1.29 12.37 4.60
N THR A 15 2.33 11.90 3.92
CA THR A 15 3.30 12.78 3.26
C THR A 15 2.62 13.63 2.17
N ALA A 16 1.75 13.02 1.37
CA ALA A 16 0.94 13.75 0.38
C ALA A 16 0.01 14.78 1.06
N ARG A 17 -0.56 14.44 2.21
CA ARG A 17 -1.41 15.35 3.00
C ARG A 17 -0.62 16.54 3.58
N LEU A 18 0.61 16.31 4.06
CA LEU A 18 1.50 17.38 4.53
C LEU A 18 1.81 18.36 3.40
N ALA A 19 2.07 17.85 2.20
CA ALA A 19 2.26 18.68 1.01
C ALA A 19 0.99 19.49 0.67
N GLN A 20 -0.20 18.90 0.78
CA GLN A 20 -1.48 19.61 0.57
C GLN A 20 -1.70 20.72 1.61
N ALA A 21 -1.31 20.50 2.87
CA ALA A 21 -1.45 21.47 3.96
C ALA A 21 -0.42 22.61 3.89
N GLY A 22 0.55 22.55 2.97
CA GLY A 22 1.64 23.53 2.87
C GLY A 22 2.66 23.45 4.00
N ASP A 23 2.65 22.36 4.79
CA ASP A 23 3.60 22.15 5.88
C ASP A 23 4.89 21.54 5.34
N GLY A 24 5.84 22.41 5.02
CA GLY A 24 7.19 22.04 4.55
C GLY A 24 8.18 21.75 5.68
N SER A 25 7.72 21.59 6.92
CA SER A 25 8.63 21.36 8.05
C SER A 25 9.30 19.99 7.95
N TRP A 26 10.64 19.98 7.96
CA TRP A 26 11.43 18.75 8.00
C TRP A 26 11.06 17.84 9.18
N GLN A 27 10.58 18.43 10.28
CA GLN A 27 10.16 17.71 11.46
C GLN A 27 8.87 16.89 11.24
N ALA A 28 7.90 17.43 10.50
CA ALA A 28 6.69 16.70 10.14
C ALA A 28 6.97 15.50 9.21
N PHE A 29 8.04 15.59 8.41
CA PHE A 29 8.45 14.52 7.49
C PHE A 29 9.14 13.33 8.18
N ILE A 30 9.73 13.54 9.37
CA ILE A 30 10.46 12.47 10.09
C ILE A 30 9.50 11.32 10.47
N MET A 31 8.29 11.63 10.92
CA MET A 31 7.35 10.60 11.39
C MET A 31 6.94 9.63 10.27
N PRO A 32 6.49 10.10 9.09
CA PRO A 32 6.25 9.23 7.93
C PRO A 32 7.46 8.38 7.54
N VAL A 33 8.68 8.95 7.56
CA VAL A 33 9.91 8.23 7.21
C VAL A 33 10.18 7.09 8.19
N VAL A 34 10.06 7.33 9.51
CA VAL A 34 10.27 6.29 10.52
C VAL A 34 9.26 5.16 10.36
N VAL A 35 7.99 5.49 10.11
CA VAL A 35 6.94 4.50 9.86
C VAL A 35 7.22 3.72 8.56
N MET A 36 7.77 4.36 7.53
CA MET A 36 8.15 3.72 6.27
C MET A 36 9.33 2.75 6.44
N CYS A 37 10.32 3.11 7.26
CA CYS A 37 11.42 2.20 7.61
C CYS A 37 10.90 0.96 8.35
N PHE A 38 9.99 1.15 9.30
CA PHE A 38 9.34 0.03 9.99
C PHE A 38 8.51 -0.84 9.02
N ALA A 39 7.75 -0.20 8.12
CA ALA A 39 7.00 -0.87 7.08
C ALA A 39 7.91 -1.76 6.21
N GLY A 40 9.06 -1.23 5.78
CA GLY A 40 10.07 -1.96 5.02
C GLY A 40 10.55 -3.23 5.73
N LEU A 41 10.83 -3.16 7.03
CA LEU A 41 11.20 -4.34 7.83
C LEU A 41 10.08 -5.38 7.87
N CYS A 42 8.83 -4.95 8.08
CA CYS A 42 7.67 -5.83 8.07
C CYS A 42 7.42 -6.49 6.71
N LEU A 43 7.63 -5.75 5.62
CA LEU A 43 7.45 -6.25 4.25
C LEU A 43 8.52 -7.27 3.89
N LEU A 44 9.80 -6.96 4.15
CA LEU A 44 10.90 -7.90 3.92
C LEU A 44 10.70 -9.20 4.71
N GLY A 45 10.31 -9.08 5.99
CA GLY A 45 9.99 -10.25 6.81
C GLY A 45 8.80 -11.05 6.26
N ALA A 46 7.75 -10.36 5.77
CA ALA A 46 6.58 -11.02 5.20
C ALA A 46 6.90 -11.77 3.91
N TYR A 47 7.71 -11.18 3.01
CA TYR A 47 8.15 -11.85 1.78
C TYR A 47 9.03 -13.06 2.09
N TRP A 48 9.97 -12.92 3.03
CA TRP A 48 10.84 -14.02 3.44
C TRP A 48 10.04 -15.18 4.05
N LEU A 49 9.15 -14.90 5.01
CA LEU A 49 8.31 -15.92 5.64
C LEU A 49 7.30 -16.52 4.67
N GLY A 50 6.68 -15.69 3.82
CA GLY A 50 5.72 -16.13 2.81
C GLY A 50 6.36 -17.09 1.81
N TYR A 51 7.53 -16.75 1.28
CA TYR A 51 8.25 -17.63 0.36
C TYR A 51 8.72 -18.91 1.05
N ARG A 52 9.19 -18.82 2.30
CA ARG A 52 9.57 -19.99 3.08
C ARG A 52 8.40 -20.95 3.35
N ALA A 53 7.18 -20.43 3.51
CA ALA A 53 5.99 -21.24 3.80
C ALA A 53 5.36 -21.85 2.55
N VAL A 54 5.31 -21.12 1.44
CA VAL A 54 4.60 -21.53 0.22
C VAL A 54 5.54 -22.12 -0.83
N GLY A 55 6.81 -21.70 -0.84
CA GLY A 55 7.80 -22.10 -1.85
C GLY A 55 7.63 -21.45 -3.22
N ASP A 56 6.61 -20.59 -3.40
CA ASP A 56 6.30 -19.91 -4.64
C ASP A 56 6.20 -18.39 -4.43
N ILE A 57 7.07 -17.65 -5.10
CA ILE A 57 7.11 -16.18 -5.03
C ILE A 57 5.92 -15.53 -5.74
N TRP A 58 5.33 -16.19 -6.74
CA TRP A 58 4.17 -15.68 -7.44
C TRP A 58 2.97 -15.62 -6.52
N VAL A 59 2.72 -16.68 -5.75
CA VAL A 59 1.64 -16.70 -4.76
C VAL A 59 1.82 -15.58 -3.71
N VAL A 60 3.04 -15.43 -3.18
CA VAL A 60 3.35 -14.37 -2.20
C VAL A 60 3.12 -12.98 -2.79
N THR A 61 3.57 -12.76 -4.03
CA THR A 61 3.40 -11.49 -4.75
C THR A 61 1.92 -11.21 -5.04
N VAL A 62 1.16 -12.21 -5.46
CA VAL A 62 -0.28 -12.10 -5.70
C VAL A 62 -1.03 -11.76 -4.41
N VAL A 63 -0.65 -12.33 -3.27
CA VAL A 63 -1.24 -11.95 -1.98
C VAL A 63 -0.91 -10.49 -1.64
N SER A 64 0.34 -10.06 -1.85
CA SER A 64 0.77 -8.69 -1.57
C SER A 64 0.04 -7.67 -2.44
N VAL A 65 0.02 -7.86 -3.77
CA VAL A 65 -0.63 -6.92 -4.68
C VAL A 65 -2.14 -6.85 -4.42
N THR A 66 -2.79 -7.98 -4.10
CA THR A 66 -4.21 -8.00 -3.75
C THR A 66 -4.47 -7.20 -2.48
N SER A 67 -3.61 -7.38 -1.47
CA SER A 67 -3.70 -6.68 -0.20
C SER A 67 -3.47 -5.17 -0.39
N LEU A 68 -2.46 -4.76 -1.15
CA LEU A 68 -2.22 -3.37 -1.55
C LEU A 68 -3.45 -2.76 -2.23
N LEU A 69 -4.00 -3.43 -3.24
CA LEU A 69 -5.15 -2.95 -4.01
C LEU A 69 -6.38 -2.74 -3.12
N LEU A 70 -6.56 -3.53 -2.06
CA LEU A 70 -7.66 -3.33 -1.11
C LEU A 70 -7.36 -2.26 -0.06
N LEU A 71 -6.14 -2.23 0.48
CA LEU A 71 -5.77 -1.35 1.59
C LEU A 71 -5.63 0.12 1.15
N GLU A 72 -5.02 0.35 -0.01
CA GLU A 72 -4.72 1.70 -0.49
C GLU A 72 -5.95 2.62 -0.57
N PRO A 73 -7.06 2.24 -1.24
CA PRO A 73 -8.26 3.08 -1.28
C PRO A 73 -8.89 3.31 0.11
N VAL A 74 -8.79 2.34 1.02
CA VAL A 74 -9.31 2.47 2.39
C VAL A 74 -8.50 3.51 3.17
N VAL A 75 -7.18 3.49 3.06
CA VAL A 75 -6.30 4.45 3.75
C VAL A 75 -6.47 5.85 3.16
N ILE A 76 -6.52 5.98 1.83
CA ILE A 76 -6.77 7.26 1.15
C ILE A 76 -8.11 7.84 1.60
N TRP A 77 -9.18 7.04 1.57
CA TRP A 77 -10.49 7.49 2.05
C TRP A 77 -10.44 7.91 3.52
N GLY A 78 -9.74 7.17 4.38
CA GLY A 78 -9.57 7.53 5.79
C GLY A 78 -8.91 8.91 6.01
N LEU A 79 -7.90 9.26 5.22
CA LEU A 79 -7.09 10.48 5.41
C LEU A 79 -7.59 11.71 4.65
N PHE A 80 -8.09 11.50 3.42
CA PHE A 80 -8.57 12.56 2.53
C PHE A 80 -10.10 12.67 2.51
N GLN A 81 -10.85 11.62 2.88
CA GLN A 81 -12.31 11.55 2.81
C GLN A 81 -12.85 11.84 1.38
N GLU A 82 -12.03 11.60 0.37
CA GLU A 82 -12.35 11.80 -1.04
C GLU A 82 -12.62 10.46 -1.74
N PHE A 83 -13.52 10.47 -2.72
CA PHE A 83 -13.75 9.32 -3.60
C PHE A 83 -12.86 9.41 -4.85
N PRO A 84 -12.41 8.27 -5.41
CA PRO A 84 -11.61 8.27 -6.62
C PRO A 84 -12.39 8.91 -7.77
N GLY A 85 -11.73 9.82 -8.49
CA GLY A 85 -12.26 10.37 -9.73
C GLY A 85 -12.44 9.28 -10.81
N ARG A 86 -13.17 9.61 -11.89
CA ARG A 86 -13.52 8.64 -12.95
C ARG A 86 -12.30 7.89 -13.53
N GLY A 87 -11.19 8.59 -13.76
CA GLY A 87 -9.96 7.97 -14.28
C GLY A 87 -9.32 6.99 -13.29
N ALA A 88 -9.23 7.39 -12.01
CA ALA A 88 -8.70 6.54 -10.95
C ALA A 88 -9.57 5.30 -10.72
N LEU A 89 -10.90 5.44 -10.81
CA LEU A 89 -11.83 4.33 -10.68
C LEU A 89 -11.69 3.30 -11.83
N ILE A 90 -11.51 3.76 -13.08
CA ILE A 90 -11.25 2.85 -14.20
C ILE A 90 -9.92 2.13 -14.01
N GLY A 91 -8.86 2.86 -13.63
CA GLY A 91 -7.55 2.26 -13.34
C GLY A 91 -7.62 1.21 -12.24
N PHE A 92 -8.35 1.50 -11.17
CA PHE A 92 -8.61 0.58 -10.08
C PHE A 92 -9.33 -0.70 -10.54
N CYS A 93 -10.41 -0.55 -11.32
CA CYS A 93 -11.15 -1.70 -11.86
C CYS A 93 -10.27 -2.57 -12.77
N LEU A 94 -9.47 -1.95 -13.66
CA LEU A 94 -8.55 -2.69 -14.52
C LEU A 94 -7.46 -3.41 -13.72
N GLY A 95 -6.92 -2.77 -12.67
CA GLY A 95 -5.99 -3.40 -11.74
C GLY A 95 -6.61 -4.60 -11.03
N ALA A 96 -7.83 -4.46 -10.51
CA ALA A 96 -8.56 -5.54 -9.86
C ALA A 96 -8.83 -6.71 -10.82
N LEU A 97 -9.19 -6.43 -12.07
CA LEU A 97 -9.39 -7.47 -13.10
C LEU A 97 -8.09 -8.18 -13.47
N GLY A 98 -6.99 -7.45 -13.64
CA GLY A 98 -5.66 -8.04 -13.85
C GLY A 98 -5.26 -8.96 -12.69
N MET A 99 -5.54 -8.52 -11.46
CA MET A 99 -5.33 -9.30 -10.25
C MET A 99 -6.13 -10.61 -10.25
N LEU A 100 -7.42 -10.54 -10.57
CA LEU A 100 -8.30 -11.71 -10.65
C LEU A 100 -7.81 -12.69 -11.71
N ALA A 101 -7.31 -12.20 -12.85
CA ALA A 101 -6.76 -13.06 -13.88
C ALA A 101 -5.54 -13.85 -13.38
N THR A 102 -4.64 -13.24 -12.60
CA THR A 102 -3.48 -13.94 -12.02
C THR A 102 -3.85 -14.97 -10.95
N VAL A 103 -4.96 -14.77 -10.24
CA VAL A 103 -5.43 -15.73 -9.22
C VAL A 103 -6.16 -16.92 -9.83
N LEU A 104 -6.90 -16.70 -10.92
CA LEU A 104 -7.85 -17.68 -11.49
C LEU A 104 -7.28 -18.52 -12.65
N LEU A 105 -6.17 -18.10 -13.28
CA LEU A 105 -5.52 -18.77 -14.42
C LEU A 105 -4.14 -19.31 -14.01
#